data_AF-A0A0P1FC57-F1
#
_entry.id   AF-A0A0P1FC57-F1
#
_cell.length_a   1.000
_cell.length_b   1.000
_cell.length_c   1.000
_cell.angle_alpha   90.00
_cell.angle_beta   90.00
_cell.angle_gamma   90.00
#
_symmetry.space_group_name_H-M   'P 1'
#
loop_
_entity.id
_entity.type
_entity.pdbx_description
1 polymer ?
#
loop_
_entity_poly.entity_id
_entity_poly.type
_entity_poly.pdbx_seq_one_letter_code
_entity_poly.pdbx_strand_id
1 'polypeptide(L)'
;MSLLACSIFVAVANPALAHDDHCDAVAASVADAGFAASVTVTCTETQAILTSDTYPDHDMMTGIVGTNEQVPVPAEYPAPVVLNPVFSGKPLTRDAALGVAVNGVPIYDYTGGGEMSEADLAHHQAQHDTLQTGQLDVCGGHAGRGDDYHYHVAPTCMIAQMANAGPEAIIGWAFDGFPIYGDTNPDGTTIEGGVLDVCNGQTDDTFGYRYHTSQEAPYIVQCLMGELPNFNDLPRVRPLSAASGGGAQPGRPPQGGVQNLVFTQSTDGSRSMDYSYQGEDYYIRYSPSATENCYDYSTKTVTNDGDVMEGEFCR
;
A
#
# COMPACT_ATOMS: atom_id res chain seq x y z
N MET A 1 -3.89 -59.87 23.73
CA MET A 1 -3.36 -58.51 23.54
C MET A 1 -2.83 -58.40 22.12
N SER A 2 -3.63 -57.86 21.22
CA SER A 2 -3.21 -57.57 19.85
C SER A 2 -2.87 -56.09 19.81
N LEU A 3 -1.59 -55.74 19.68
CA LEU A 3 -1.18 -54.35 19.47
C LEU A 3 -1.51 -53.98 18.02
N LEU A 4 -2.47 -53.08 17.85
CA LEU A 4 -2.73 -52.39 16.59
C LEU A 4 -1.67 -51.30 16.45
N ALA A 5 -0.72 -51.47 15.52
CA ALA A 5 0.20 -50.41 15.15
C ALA A 5 -0.56 -49.41 14.26
N CYS A 6 -0.92 -48.26 14.84
CA CYS A 6 -1.46 -47.14 14.10
C CYS A 6 -0.28 -46.39 13.47
N SER A 7 0.00 -46.66 12.19
CA SER A 7 0.96 -45.88 11.41
C SER A 7 0.36 -44.51 11.09
N ILE A 8 0.77 -43.49 11.83
CA ILE A 8 0.47 -42.10 11.51
C ILE A 8 1.32 -41.72 10.28
N PHE A 9 0.70 -41.63 9.12
CA PHE A 9 1.29 -40.98 7.95
C PHE A 9 1.23 -39.47 8.21
N VAL A 10 2.37 -38.87 8.54
CA VAL A 10 2.54 -37.41 8.43
C VAL A 10 2.72 -37.13 6.94
N ALA A 11 1.71 -36.56 6.30
CA ALA A 11 1.84 -36.06 4.94
C ALA A 11 2.79 -34.86 5.00
N VAL A 12 4.03 -35.04 4.52
CA VAL A 12 4.95 -33.91 4.32
C VAL A 12 4.47 -33.21 3.05
N ALA A 13 4.00 -31.97 3.18
CA ALA A 13 3.64 -31.15 2.02
C ALA A 13 4.86 -31.01 1.11
N ASN A 14 4.68 -31.24 -0.20
CA ASN A 14 5.74 -31.08 -1.17
C ASN A 14 5.97 -29.58 -1.42
N PRO A 15 7.17 -29.02 -1.23
CA PRO A 15 7.43 -27.59 -1.39
C PRO A 15 7.04 -27.04 -2.77
N ALA A 16 7.16 -27.84 -3.83
CA ALA A 16 6.76 -27.44 -5.18
C ALA A 16 5.23 -27.29 -5.32
N LEU A 17 4.45 -28.15 -4.64
CA LEU A 17 2.98 -28.05 -4.66
C LEU A 17 2.52 -26.85 -3.82
N ALA A 18 3.11 -26.65 -2.64
CA ALA A 18 2.80 -25.48 -1.81
C ALA A 18 3.15 -24.15 -2.53
N HIS A 19 4.21 -24.15 -3.34
CA HIS A 19 4.58 -23.01 -4.19
C HIS A 19 3.57 -22.72 -5.29
N ASP A 20 3.18 -23.75 -6.07
CA ASP A 20 2.20 -23.61 -7.16
C ASP A 20 0.84 -23.17 -6.60
N ASP A 21 0.39 -23.78 -5.49
CA ASP A 21 -0.85 -23.42 -4.80
C ASP A 21 -0.84 -21.95 -4.32
N HIS A 22 0.32 -21.44 -3.89
CA HIS A 22 0.47 -20.05 -3.44
C HIS A 22 0.40 -19.06 -4.61
N CYS A 23 1.09 -19.35 -5.72
CA CYS A 23 1.01 -18.54 -6.93
C CYS A 23 -0.44 -18.45 -7.43
N ASP A 24 -1.13 -19.60 -7.48
CA ASP A 24 -2.52 -19.68 -7.88
C ASP A 24 -3.43 -18.87 -6.94
N ALA A 25 -3.18 -18.89 -5.62
CA ALA A 25 -3.91 -18.07 -4.66
C ALA A 25 -3.73 -16.56 -4.90
N VAL A 26 -2.50 -16.12 -5.18
CA VAL A 26 -2.22 -14.71 -5.52
C VAL A 26 -2.96 -14.32 -6.80
N ALA A 27 -2.83 -15.11 -7.87
CA ALA A 27 -3.50 -14.84 -9.14
C ALA A 27 -5.04 -14.85 -9.01
N ALA A 28 -5.59 -15.83 -8.27
CA ALA A 28 -7.02 -15.93 -8.01
C ALA A 28 -7.53 -14.73 -7.20
N SER A 29 -6.79 -14.28 -6.17
CA SER A 29 -7.21 -13.13 -5.36
C SER A 29 -7.44 -11.85 -6.19
N VAL A 30 -6.59 -11.60 -7.20
CA VAL A 30 -6.73 -10.48 -8.13
C VAL A 30 -7.91 -10.69 -9.09
N ALA A 31 -8.04 -11.91 -9.65
CA ALA A 31 -9.07 -12.22 -10.62
C ALA A 31 -10.48 -12.21 -9.99
N ASP A 32 -10.65 -12.85 -8.84
CA ASP A 32 -11.91 -12.97 -8.12
C ASP A 32 -12.36 -11.61 -7.54
N ALA A 33 -11.41 -10.74 -7.19
CA ALA A 33 -11.68 -9.36 -6.81
C ALA A 33 -12.12 -8.49 -8.00
N GLY A 34 -11.89 -8.92 -9.23
CA GLY A 34 -12.27 -8.18 -10.44
C GLY A 34 -11.21 -7.20 -10.97
N PHE A 35 -9.95 -7.33 -10.54
CA PHE A 35 -8.85 -6.42 -10.92
C PHE A 35 -7.90 -6.96 -11.99
N ALA A 36 -8.21 -8.10 -12.61
CA ALA A 36 -7.37 -8.71 -13.66
C ALA A 36 -7.17 -7.85 -14.93
N ALA A 37 -7.94 -6.76 -15.08
CA ALA A 37 -7.76 -5.80 -16.18
C ALA A 37 -6.68 -4.74 -15.90
N SER A 38 -6.42 -4.43 -14.61
CA SER A 38 -5.45 -3.42 -14.18
C SER A 38 -4.21 -4.02 -13.53
N VAL A 39 -4.27 -5.28 -13.09
CA VAL A 39 -3.16 -5.98 -12.42
C VAL A 39 -2.83 -7.26 -13.17
N THR A 40 -1.55 -7.40 -13.53
CA THR A 40 -1.02 -8.65 -14.11
C THR A 40 -0.23 -9.40 -13.04
N VAL A 41 -0.44 -10.72 -12.93
CA VAL A 41 0.33 -11.59 -12.03
C VAL A 41 1.24 -12.50 -12.86
N THR A 42 2.54 -12.45 -12.60
CA THR A 42 3.53 -13.35 -13.20
C THR A 42 4.26 -14.12 -12.12
N CYS A 43 4.28 -15.45 -12.20
CA CYS A 43 4.99 -16.28 -11.23
C CYS A 43 6.36 -16.71 -11.74
N THR A 44 7.30 -16.71 -10.81
CA THR A 44 8.66 -17.25 -10.94
C THR A 44 8.81 -18.42 -9.96
N GLU A 45 9.98 -19.06 -9.94
CA GLU A 45 10.25 -20.16 -8.99
C GLU A 45 10.22 -19.75 -7.51
N THR A 46 10.24 -18.46 -7.18
CA THR A 46 10.30 -17.98 -5.79
C THR A 46 9.28 -16.90 -5.45
N GLN A 47 8.73 -16.21 -6.45
CA GLN A 47 7.87 -15.04 -6.24
C GLN A 47 6.73 -14.98 -7.25
N ALA A 48 5.56 -14.52 -6.81
CA ALA A 48 4.55 -13.92 -7.68
C ALA A 48 4.83 -12.41 -7.77
N ILE A 49 4.81 -11.87 -8.98
CA ILE A 49 5.00 -10.43 -9.23
C ILE A 49 3.67 -9.87 -9.70
N LEU A 50 3.06 -9.01 -8.89
CA LEU A 50 1.87 -8.24 -9.25
C LEU A 50 2.34 -6.93 -9.87
N THR A 51 2.09 -6.72 -11.16
CA THR A 51 2.44 -5.48 -11.88
C THR A 51 1.20 -4.62 -12.10
N SER A 52 1.28 -3.36 -11.68
CA SER A 52 0.25 -2.32 -11.78
C SER A 52 0.87 -0.94 -12.06
N ASP A 53 0.06 0.12 -12.06
CA ASP A 53 0.50 1.51 -12.23
C ASP A 53 0.29 2.41 -10.98
N THR A 54 0.05 1.80 -9.81
CA THR A 54 -0.32 2.45 -8.53
C THR A 54 -1.53 3.39 -8.56
N TYR A 55 -2.27 3.49 -9.68
CA TYR A 55 -3.30 4.50 -9.88
C TYR A 55 -4.71 3.88 -9.90
N PRO A 56 -5.44 3.85 -8.76
CA PRO A 56 -6.71 3.16 -8.67
C PRO A 56 -7.87 3.91 -9.35
N ASP A 57 -8.88 3.15 -9.79
CA ASP A 57 -10.14 3.67 -10.33
C ASP A 57 -11.18 3.91 -9.22
N HIS A 58 -10.82 4.72 -8.23
CA HIS A 58 -11.73 5.20 -7.19
C HIS A 58 -11.39 6.65 -6.80
N ASP A 59 -12.19 7.26 -5.93
CA ASP A 59 -11.92 8.60 -5.42
C ASP A 59 -10.52 8.68 -4.79
N MET A 60 -9.78 9.74 -5.08
CA MET A 60 -8.46 9.99 -4.50
C MET A 60 -8.39 11.39 -3.92
N MET A 61 -7.57 11.56 -2.90
CA MET A 61 -7.24 12.84 -2.24
C MET A 61 -8.43 13.59 -1.62
N THR A 62 -9.64 13.04 -1.72
CA THR A 62 -10.86 13.65 -1.21
C THR A 62 -10.96 13.48 0.30
N GLY A 63 -11.21 14.57 1.03
CA GLY A 63 -11.30 14.53 2.49
C GLY A 63 -9.99 14.81 3.23
N ILE A 64 -8.86 14.89 2.51
CA ILE A 64 -7.58 15.29 3.09
C ILE A 64 -7.67 16.72 3.64
N VAL A 65 -7.27 16.87 4.90
CA VAL A 65 -7.15 18.18 5.56
C VAL A 65 -5.71 18.48 5.96
N GLY A 66 -4.84 17.47 6.06
CA GLY A 66 -3.40 17.58 6.29
C GLY A 66 -2.62 17.19 5.04
N THR A 67 -2.69 17.98 3.97
CA THR A 67 -1.99 17.64 2.73
C THR A 67 -0.47 17.62 2.90
N ASN A 68 0.19 16.64 2.30
CA ASN A 68 1.65 16.57 2.14
C ASN A 68 2.13 17.24 0.84
N GLU A 69 1.22 17.92 0.13
CA GLU A 69 1.48 18.59 -1.15
C GLU A 69 2.04 17.65 -2.22
N GLN A 70 1.47 16.45 -2.35
CA GLN A 70 1.74 15.51 -3.44
C GLN A 70 0.46 15.23 -4.22
N VAL A 71 0.57 14.88 -5.50
CA VAL A 71 -0.56 14.53 -6.37
C VAL A 71 -0.25 13.21 -7.04
N PRO A 72 -1.16 12.22 -7.01
CA PRO A 72 -0.86 10.93 -7.58
C PRO A 72 -0.79 11.02 -9.12
N VAL A 73 0.21 10.39 -9.71
CA VAL A 73 0.33 10.11 -11.14
C VAL A 73 0.76 8.65 -11.34
N PRO A 74 0.31 7.96 -12.41
CA PRO A 74 0.63 6.56 -12.64
C PRO A 74 2.14 6.27 -12.58
N ALA A 75 2.49 5.16 -11.93
CA ALA A 75 3.84 4.66 -11.75
C ALA A 75 3.88 3.14 -11.93
N GLU A 76 4.65 2.62 -12.89
CA GLU A 76 4.83 1.18 -13.00
C GLU A 76 5.39 0.60 -11.68
N TYR A 77 4.70 -0.41 -11.15
CA TYR A 77 4.99 -0.98 -9.85
C TYR A 77 4.95 -2.52 -9.87
N PRO A 78 6.09 -3.18 -10.07
CA PRO A 78 6.20 -4.63 -9.91
C PRO A 78 6.38 -4.98 -8.42
N ALA A 79 5.33 -5.53 -7.81
CA ALA A 79 5.28 -5.93 -6.41
C ALA A 79 5.58 -7.43 -6.23
N PRO A 80 6.73 -7.81 -5.64
CA PRO A 80 7.09 -9.21 -5.44
C PRO A 80 6.51 -9.77 -4.13
N VAL A 81 5.83 -10.91 -4.22
CA VAL A 81 5.28 -11.69 -3.10
C VAL A 81 5.98 -13.03 -3.05
N VAL A 82 6.61 -13.36 -1.92
CA VAL A 82 7.29 -14.66 -1.72
C VAL A 82 6.29 -15.82 -1.75
N LEU A 83 6.59 -16.88 -2.51
CA LEU A 83 5.68 -18.02 -2.70
C LEU A 83 5.86 -19.16 -1.68
N ASN A 84 6.93 -19.12 -0.88
CA ASN A 84 7.15 -20.06 0.22
C ASN A 84 7.47 -19.29 1.51
N PRO A 85 6.47 -18.64 2.11
CA PRO A 85 6.69 -17.79 3.27
C PRO A 85 7.14 -18.62 4.47
N VAL A 86 8.08 -18.09 5.25
CA VAL A 86 8.57 -18.71 6.49
C VAL A 86 8.40 -17.70 7.61
N PHE A 87 7.52 -17.98 8.56
CA PHE A 87 7.33 -17.12 9.72
C PHE A 87 8.60 -17.08 10.58
N SER A 88 9.17 -15.88 10.74
CA SER A 88 10.43 -15.67 11.46
C SER A 88 10.22 -15.27 12.93
N GLY A 89 9.05 -14.71 13.25
CA GLY A 89 8.74 -14.14 14.56
C GLY A 89 9.53 -12.87 14.89
N LYS A 90 10.24 -12.29 13.91
CA LYS A 90 11.00 -11.05 14.06
C LYS A 90 10.43 -9.98 13.12
N PRO A 91 9.96 -8.84 13.65
CA PRO A 91 9.40 -7.80 12.80
C PRO A 91 10.48 -7.17 11.92
N LEU A 92 10.14 -6.94 10.66
CA LEU A 92 10.92 -6.15 9.71
C LEU A 92 10.13 -4.89 9.35
N THR A 93 10.72 -3.73 9.59
CA THR A 93 10.13 -2.42 9.30
C THR A 93 10.86 -1.76 8.14
N ARG A 94 10.16 -0.89 7.42
CA ARG A 94 10.74 -0.06 6.36
C ARG A 94 9.86 1.15 6.12
N ASP A 95 10.47 2.30 5.86
CA ASP A 95 9.79 3.50 5.36
C ASP A 95 9.44 3.37 3.86
N ALA A 96 8.58 2.40 3.51
CA ALA A 96 8.03 2.13 2.18
C ALA A 96 6.93 1.05 2.28
N ALA A 97 6.32 0.72 1.14
CA ALA A 97 5.35 -0.37 1.03
C ALA A 97 5.84 -1.65 1.74
N LEU A 98 4.94 -2.28 2.49
CA LEU A 98 5.11 -3.60 3.09
C LEU A 98 4.41 -4.67 2.26
N GLY A 99 3.46 -4.28 1.41
CA GLY A 99 2.73 -5.17 0.54
C GLY A 99 2.03 -4.44 -0.59
N VAL A 100 1.12 -5.16 -1.25
CA VAL A 100 0.32 -4.66 -2.37
C VAL A 100 -1.12 -5.14 -2.22
N ALA A 101 -2.08 -4.25 -2.45
CA ALA A 101 -3.49 -4.57 -2.50
C ALA A 101 -3.84 -5.34 -3.80
N VAL A 102 -4.96 -6.06 -3.83
CA VAL A 102 -5.37 -6.83 -5.02
C VAL A 102 -5.70 -5.97 -6.25
N ASN A 103 -5.93 -4.66 -6.07
CA ASN A 103 -6.02 -3.69 -7.16
C ASN A 103 -4.65 -3.13 -7.61
N GLY A 104 -3.55 -3.63 -7.04
CA GLY A 104 -2.19 -3.25 -7.40
C GLY A 104 -1.65 -2.01 -6.69
N VAL A 105 -2.41 -1.40 -5.77
CA VAL A 105 -1.96 -0.23 -5.02
C VAL A 105 -1.04 -0.67 -3.86
N PRO A 106 0.11 0.00 -3.63
CA PRO A 106 0.98 -0.31 -2.50
C PRO A 106 0.28 -0.13 -1.14
N ILE A 107 0.68 -0.95 -0.16
CA ILE A 107 0.22 -0.87 1.23
C ILE A 107 1.40 -0.51 2.12
N TYR A 108 1.29 0.60 2.84
CA TYR A 108 2.29 1.11 3.78
C TYR A 108 1.83 0.88 5.22
N ASP A 109 2.74 1.02 6.18
CA ASP A 109 2.33 1.15 7.59
C ASP A 109 1.54 2.45 7.83
N TYR A 110 0.88 2.62 8.97
CA TYR A 110 0.01 3.77 9.21
C TYR A 110 0.72 5.14 9.32
N THR A 111 2.04 5.18 9.35
CA THR A 111 2.83 6.40 9.55
C THR A 111 3.16 7.11 8.24
N GLY A 112 3.23 8.44 8.26
CA GLY A 112 3.44 9.28 7.07
C GLY A 112 4.91 9.50 6.69
N GLY A 113 5.84 8.81 7.36
CA GLY A 113 7.26 8.85 7.03
C GLY A 113 8.19 8.73 8.24
N GLY A 114 9.40 8.24 7.95
CA GLY A 114 10.38 7.86 8.95
C GLY A 114 10.19 6.40 9.37
N GLU A 115 11.22 5.59 9.12
CA GLU A 115 11.18 4.16 9.46
C GLU A 115 11.02 3.97 10.96
N MET A 116 9.97 3.27 11.38
CA MET A 116 9.83 2.82 12.77
C MET A 116 10.93 1.82 13.10
N SER A 117 11.62 2.01 14.22
CA SER A 117 12.46 0.94 14.78
C SER A 117 11.58 -0.17 15.37
N GLU A 118 12.14 -1.36 15.60
CA GLU A 118 11.42 -2.44 16.29
C GLU A 118 10.90 -2.00 17.68
N ALA A 119 11.59 -1.07 18.35
CA ALA A 119 11.15 -0.54 19.64
C ALA A 119 9.96 0.41 19.50
N ASP A 120 9.86 1.14 18.39
CA ASP A 120 8.76 2.07 18.12
C ASP A 120 7.45 1.34 17.88
N LEU A 121 7.49 0.11 17.34
CA LEU A 121 6.31 -0.74 17.12
C LEU A 121 5.49 -1.02 18.38
N ALA A 122 6.13 -0.99 19.57
CA ALA A 122 5.46 -1.18 20.85
C ALA A 122 4.64 0.06 21.30
N HIS A 123 4.71 1.17 20.55
CA HIS A 123 4.13 2.45 20.90
C HIS A 123 3.42 3.08 19.70
N HIS A 124 2.21 3.58 19.93
CA HIS A 124 1.48 4.31 18.89
C HIS A 124 2.13 5.66 18.61
N GLN A 125 2.51 5.88 17.35
CA GLN A 125 3.20 7.08 16.87
C GLN A 125 2.20 8.15 16.44
N ALA A 126 1.40 8.67 17.38
CA ALA A 126 0.28 9.57 17.10
C ALA A 126 0.63 10.84 16.28
N GLN A 127 1.87 11.34 16.37
CA GLN A 127 2.32 12.50 15.59
C GLN A 127 2.66 12.17 14.12
N HIS A 128 2.88 10.89 13.82
CA HIS A 128 3.19 10.38 12.49
C HIS A 128 2.01 9.62 11.87
N ASP A 129 0.98 9.31 12.65
CA ASP A 129 -0.25 8.63 12.21
C ASP A 129 -0.96 9.45 11.12
N THR A 130 -0.98 8.92 9.90
CA THR A 130 -1.55 9.58 8.71
C THR A 130 -3.04 9.83 8.84
N LEU A 131 -3.78 8.94 9.50
CA LEU A 131 -5.21 9.09 9.75
C LEU A 131 -5.46 10.22 10.76
N GLN A 132 -4.75 10.22 11.89
CA GLN A 132 -4.93 11.24 12.95
C GLN A 132 -4.45 12.62 12.52
N THR A 133 -3.43 12.68 11.67
CA THR A 133 -2.92 13.93 11.09
C THR A 133 -3.71 14.39 9.86
N GLY A 134 -4.77 13.66 9.47
CA GLY A 134 -5.70 14.05 8.42
C GLY A 134 -5.12 14.00 7.01
N GLN A 135 -4.10 13.17 6.79
CA GLN A 135 -3.38 13.05 5.52
C GLN A 135 -4.04 12.08 4.53
N LEU A 136 -5.00 11.28 4.99
CA LEU A 136 -5.66 10.26 4.18
C LEU A 136 -6.95 10.77 3.58
N ASP A 137 -7.25 10.27 2.40
CA ASP A 137 -8.55 10.44 1.78
C ASP A 137 -9.60 9.47 2.32
N VAL A 138 -10.82 9.61 1.81
CA VAL A 138 -11.98 8.77 2.17
C VAL A 138 -11.80 7.27 1.86
N CYS A 139 -10.81 6.92 1.03
CA CYS A 139 -10.50 5.56 0.61
C CYS A 139 -9.33 4.94 1.39
N GLY A 140 -8.77 5.67 2.36
CA GLY A 140 -7.74 5.18 3.27
C GLY A 140 -6.30 5.31 2.75
N GLY A 141 -6.09 6.14 1.72
CA GLY A 141 -4.77 6.36 1.14
C GLY A 141 -4.48 7.81 0.81
N HIS A 142 -3.28 8.05 0.26
CA HIS A 142 -2.88 9.35 -0.27
C HIS A 142 -1.73 9.20 -1.28
N ALA A 143 -1.27 10.33 -1.84
CA ALA A 143 -0.08 10.36 -2.68
C ALA A 143 1.21 10.55 -1.85
N GLY A 144 2.24 9.77 -2.17
CA GLY A 144 3.58 9.87 -1.57
C GLY A 144 4.56 10.72 -2.36
N ARG A 145 5.81 10.76 -1.90
CA ARG A 145 6.93 11.42 -2.59
C ARG A 145 7.26 10.82 -3.97
N GLY A 146 6.83 9.60 -4.23
CA GLY A 146 6.92 8.99 -5.55
C GLY A 146 5.85 9.51 -6.51
N ASP A 147 5.00 10.45 -6.07
CA ASP A 147 3.74 10.81 -6.69
C ASP A 147 2.89 9.56 -6.98
N ASP A 148 3.06 8.49 -6.19
CA ASP A 148 2.27 7.27 -6.21
C ASP A 148 1.15 7.34 -5.19
N TYR A 149 -0.01 6.79 -5.51
CA TYR A 149 -1.06 6.58 -4.53
C TYR A 149 -0.82 5.28 -3.75
N HIS A 150 -1.01 5.30 -2.43
CA HIS A 150 -0.90 4.11 -1.57
C HIS A 150 -1.79 4.19 -0.34
N TYR A 151 -2.09 3.04 0.26
CA TYR A 151 -2.93 2.93 1.46
C TYR A 151 -2.09 2.89 2.73
N HIS A 152 -2.61 3.53 3.79
CA HIS A 152 -2.07 3.48 5.16
C HIS A 152 -3.05 2.85 6.16
N VAL A 153 -4.31 2.65 5.75
CA VAL A 153 -5.37 2.00 6.53
C VAL A 153 -6.17 1.07 5.61
N ALA A 154 -7.27 0.50 6.10
CA ALA A 154 -8.14 -0.34 5.29
C ALA A 154 -8.55 0.35 3.96
N PRO A 155 -8.33 -0.29 2.79
CA PRO A 155 -8.62 0.30 1.48
C PRO A 155 -10.12 0.19 1.15
N THR A 156 -10.94 0.97 1.85
CA THR A 156 -12.40 0.84 1.90
C THR A 156 -13.06 0.93 0.52
N CYS A 157 -12.60 1.85 -0.34
CA CYS A 157 -13.16 2.01 -1.69
C CYS A 157 -12.81 0.83 -2.60
N MET A 158 -11.58 0.31 -2.53
CA MET A 158 -11.18 -0.88 -3.27
C MET A 158 -12.00 -2.09 -2.81
N ILE A 159 -12.12 -2.30 -1.50
CA ILE A 159 -12.93 -3.39 -0.93
C ILE A 159 -14.39 -3.29 -1.39
N ALA A 160 -14.97 -2.09 -1.42
CA ALA A 160 -16.32 -1.87 -1.90
C ALA A 160 -16.51 -2.17 -3.40
N GLN A 161 -15.43 -2.13 -4.19
CA GLN A 161 -15.42 -2.46 -5.62
C GLN A 161 -15.14 -3.95 -5.89
N MET A 162 -14.59 -4.70 -4.93
CA MET A 162 -14.26 -6.11 -5.10
C MET A 162 -15.49 -6.93 -5.46
N ALA A 163 -15.39 -7.72 -6.53
CA ALA A 163 -16.49 -8.60 -6.97
C ALA A 163 -16.77 -9.74 -5.97
N ASN A 164 -15.75 -10.16 -5.21
CA ASN A 164 -15.83 -11.18 -4.16
C ASN A 164 -15.78 -10.59 -2.74
N ALA A 165 -16.12 -9.31 -2.55
CA ALA A 165 -16.06 -8.67 -1.23
C ALA A 165 -16.73 -9.52 -0.14
N GLY A 166 -15.96 -9.87 0.90
CA GLY A 166 -16.40 -10.75 1.97
C GLY A 166 -15.28 -11.05 2.96
N PRO A 167 -15.58 -11.67 4.11
CA PRO A 167 -14.57 -12.02 5.13
C PRO A 167 -13.43 -12.89 4.59
N GLU A 168 -13.72 -13.81 3.69
CA GLU A 168 -12.77 -14.73 3.06
C GLU A 168 -11.91 -14.10 1.97
N ALA A 169 -12.22 -12.86 1.57
CA ALA A 169 -11.53 -12.20 0.49
C ALA A 169 -10.17 -11.69 0.96
N ILE A 170 -9.11 -12.13 0.26
CA ILE A 170 -7.78 -11.55 0.40
C ILE A 170 -7.82 -10.17 -0.24
N ILE A 171 -7.51 -9.13 0.54
CA ILE A 171 -7.52 -7.73 0.09
C ILE A 171 -6.13 -7.28 -0.40
N GLY A 172 -5.09 -8.05 -0.09
CA GLY A 172 -3.72 -7.79 -0.52
C GLY A 172 -2.76 -8.86 -0.03
N TRP A 173 -1.49 -8.69 -0.39
CA TRP A 173 -0.40 -9.58 -0.02
C TRP A 173 0.78 -8.78 0.50
N ALA A 174 1.30 -9.18 1.65
CA ALA A 174 2.57 -8.67 2.16
C ALA A 174 3.74 -9.26 1.37
N PHE A 175 4.85 -8.53 1.25
CA PHE A 175 6.00 -8.98 0.45
C PHE A 175 6.65 -10.25 0.98
N ASP A 176 6.49 -10.53 2.27
CA ASP A 176 6.96 -11.76 2.90
C ASP A 176 6.11 -13.00 2.56
N GLY A 177 5.04 -12.84 1.78
CA GLY A 177 4.21 -13.92 1.26
C GLY A 177 2.93 -14.18 2.06
N PHE A 178 2.67 -13.45 3.15
CA PHE A 178 1.43 -13.67 3.90
C PHE A 178 0.27 -12.82 3.35
N PRO A 179 -0.96 -13.36 3.28
CA PRO A 179 -2.12 -12.62 2.83
C PRO A 179 -2.55 -11.56 3.85
N ILE A 180 -3.21 -10.52 3.35
CA ILE A 180 -3.85 -9.46 4.13
C ILE A 180 -5.36 -9.61 3.95
N TYR A 181 -6.10 -9.69 5.04
CA TYR A 181 -7.56 -9.76 5.08
C TYR A 181 -8.17 -8.49 5.68
N GLY A 182 -9.49 -8.36 5.60
CA GLY A 182 -10.26 -7.32 6.28
C GLY A 182 -10.31 -7.48 7.81
N ASP A 183 -11.22 -6.74 8.47
CA ASP A 183 -11.34 -6.65 9.94
C ASP A 183 -11.86 -7.93 10.63
N THR A 184 -12.23 -8.96 9.88
CA THR A 184 -12.78 -10.22 10.39
C THR A 184 -11.95 -11.40 9.95
N ASN A 185 -12.08 -12.52 10.66
CA ASN A 185 -11.49 -13.78 10.22
C ASN A 185 -12.12 -14.24 8.89
N PRO A 186 -11.41 -15.06 8.08
CA PRO A 186 -11.94 -15.59 6.83
C PRO A 186 -13.24 -16.40 6.96
N ASP A 187 -13.56 -16.91 8.15
CA ASP A 187 -14.82 -17.61 8.45
C ASP A 187 -15.97 -16.66 8.87
N GLY A 188 -15.73 -15.35 8.85
CA GLY A 188 -16.67 -14.31 9.24
C GLY A 188 -16.73 -14.01 10.74
N THR A 189 -15.94 -14.69 11.57
CA THR A 189 -15.91 -14.40 13.01
C THR A 189 -15.16 -13.09 13.32
N THR A 190 -15.58 -12.41 14.39
CA THR A 190 -14.93 -11.19 14.87
C THR A 190 -13.55 -11.50 15.45
N ILE A 191 -12.58 -10.64 15.17
CA ILE A 191 -11.26 -10.68 15.79
C ILE A 191 -11.33 -9.93 17.13
N GLU A 192 -11.10 -10.64 18.23
CA GLU A 192 -11.12 -10.03 19.56
C GLU A 192 -9.88 -9.13 19.79
N GLY A 193 -10.04 -8.11 20.63
CA GLY A 193 -8.94 -7.20 20.97
C GLY A 193 -7.76 -7.94 21.60
N GLY A 194 -6.55 -7.66 21.13
CA GLY A 194 -5.31 -8.29 21.60
C GLY A 194 -5.01 -9.65 20.97
N VAL A 195 -5.81 -10.12 20.01
CA VAL A 195 -5.50 -11.32 19.20
C VAL A 195 -4.45 -11.01 18.14
N LEU A 196 -4.58 -9.87 17.45
CA LEU A 196 -3.58 -9.43 16.49
C LEU A 196 -2.29 -9.05 17.21
N ASP A 197 -1.17 -9.48 16.63
CA ASP A 197 0.15 -9.17 17.14
C ASP A 197 0.59 -7.75 16.78
N VAL A 198 1.84 -7.42 17.11
CA VAL A 198 2.40 -6.09 16.88
C VAL A 198 2.44 -5.71 15.39
N CYS A 199 2.42 -6.65 14.44
CA CYS A 199 2.39 -6.32 13.02
C CYS A 199 0.97 -6.36 12.41
N ASN A 200 -0.06 -6.40 13.26
CA ASN A 200 -1.47 -6.51 12.88
C ASN A 200 -1.82 -7.85 12.22
N GLY A 201 -1.22 -8.95 12.67
CA GLY A 201 -1.56 -10.27 12.14
C GLY A 201 -1.68 -11.36 13.20
N GLN A 202 -1.95 -12.58 12.74
CA GLN A 202 -2.17 -13.77 13.56
C GLN A 202 -1.83 -15.04 12.75
N THR A 203 -1.74 -16.18 13.43
CA THR A 203 -1.50 -17.47 12.78
C THR A 203 -2.62 -17.86 11.81
N ASP A 204 -2.26 -18.54 10.73
CA ASP A 204 -3.18 -19.01 9.70
C ASP A 204 -2.97 -20.50 9.40
N ASP A 205 -4.04 -21.27 9.24
CA ASP A 205 -3.95 -22.72 9.00
C ASP A 205 -3.51 -23.07 7.56
N THR A 206 -3.70 -22.15 6.61
CA THR A 206 -3.40 -22.33 5.18
C THR A 206 -2.02 -21.79 4.84
N PHE A 207 -1.74 -20.55 5.25
CA PHE A 207 -0.53 -19.81 4.92
C PHE A 207 0.48 -19.77 6.06
N GLY A 208 0.14 -20.33 7.24
CA GLY A 208 0.97 -20.28 8.46
C GLY A 208 0.77 -18.99 9.26
N TYR A 209 0.61 -17.86 8.58
CA TYR A 209 0.36 -16.55 9.17
C TYR A 209 -0.45 -15.67 8.21
N ARG A 210 -1.19 -14.69 8.73
CA ARG A 210 -1.95 -13.70 7.95
C ARG A 210 -1.99 -12.34 8.66
N TYR A 211 -2.06 -11.29 7.87
CA TYR A 211 -2.30 -9.92 8.33
C TYR A 211 -3.78 -9.56 8.21
N HIS A 212 -4.19 -8.54 8.96
CA HIS A 212 -5.52 -7.98 8.91
C HIS A 212 -5.50 -6.46 8.84
N THR A 213 -6.60 -5.87 8.40
CA THR A 213 -6.97 -4.51 8.78
C THR A 213 -7.61 -4.50 10.16
N SER A 214 -7.71 -3.32 10.77
CA SER A 214 -8.36 -3.12 12.06
C SER A 214 -8.86 -1.69 12.21
N GLN A 215 -9.78 -1.47 13.15
CA GLN A 215 -10.35 -0.15 13.43
C GLN A 215 -9.45 0.73 14.29
N GLU A 216 -8.53 0.12 15.03
CA GLU A 216 -7.57 0.79 15.91
C GLU A 216 -6.17 0.66 15.33
N ALA A 217 -5.27 1.59 15.70
CA ALA A 217 -3.88 1.53 15.25
C ALA A 217 -3.27 0.14 15.54
N PRO A 218 -2.57 -0.46 14.57
CA PRO A 218 -2.01 0.16 13.36
C PRO A 218 -2.94 0.21 12.13
N TYR A 219 -4.22 -0.15 12.25
CA TYR A 219 -5.25 -0.16 11.19
C TYR A 219 -5.03 -1.10 10.00
N ILE A 220 -3.77 -1.41 9.67
CA ILE A 220 -3.31 -2.33 8.63
C ILE A 220 -1.92 -2.84 9.01
N VAL A 221 -1.30 -3.67 8.17
CA VAL A 221 0.06 -4.19 8.38
C VAL A 221 1.06 -3.07 8.67
N GLN A 222 1.81 -3.16 9.77
CA GLN A 222 2.86 -2.19 10.13
C GLN A 222 4.29 -2.73 10.12
N CYS A 223 4.45 -4.05 9.97
CA CYS A 223 5.74 -4.71 9.80
C CYS A 223 5.59 -6.10 9.18
N LEU A 224 6.67 -6.62 8.61
CA LEU A 224 6.72 -7.96 8.03
C LEU A 224 7.23 -8.98 9.06
N MET A 225 6.70 -10.20 9.03
CA MET A 225 6.97 -11.24 10.01
C MET A 225 7.61 -12.47 9.38
N GLY A 226 7.64 -12.56 8.05
CA GLY A 226 8.31 -13.61 7.31
C GLY A 226 9.78 -13.31 6.99
N GLU A 227 10.53 -14.37 6.68
CA GLU A 227 11.90 -14.24 6.20
C GLU A 227 11.95 -13.60 4.80
N LEU A 228 12.75 -12.55 4.66
CA LEU A 228 12.95 -11.82 3.40
C LEU A 228 14.44 -11.70 3.06
N PRO A 229 15.00 -12.61 2.26
CA PRO A 229 16.44 -12.60 1.97
C PRO A 229 16.89 -11.34 1.20
N ASN A 230 16.01 -10.75 0.39
CA ASN A 230 16.30 -9.55 -0.41
C ASN A 230 15.51 -8.32 0.09
N PHE A 231 15.37 -8.17 1.41
CA PHE A 231 14.56 -7.11 2.02
C PHE A 231 14.90 -5.69 1.53
N ASN A 232 16.20 -5.42 1.32
CA ASN A 232 16.68 -4.12 0.86
C ASN A 232 16.42 -3.83 -0.62
N ASP A 233 16.06 -4.86 -1.40
CA ASP A 233 15.78 -4.76 -2.83
C ASP A 233 14.28 -4.62 -3.13
N LEU A 234 13.44 -4.58 -2.09
CA LEU A 234 12.00 -4.42 -2.23
C LEU A 234 11.65 -3.09 -2.91
N PRO A 235 10.59 -3.07 -3.74
CA PRO A 235 10.33 -1.97 -4.66
C PRO A 235 9.96 -0.68 -3.91
N ARG A 236 10.40 0.44 -4.49
CA ARG A 236 10.00 1.80 -4.12
C ARG A 236 9.64 2.55 -5.39
N VAL A 237 8.55 3.32 -5.35
CA VAL A 237 8.28 4.25 -6.45
C VAL A 237 9.27 5.40 -6.37
N ARG A 238 10.03 5.60 -7.44
CA ARG A 238 11.00 6.71 -7.52
C ARG A 238 10.26 8.03 -7.72
N PRO A 239 10.63 9.10 -7.00
CA PRO A 239 10.15 10.45 -7.27
C PRO A 239 10.40 10.86 -8.72
N LEU A 240 9.49 11.66 -9.25
CA LEU A 240 9.72 12.35 -10.51
C LEU A 240 10.97 13.23 -10.44
N SER A 241 11.71 13.30 -11.55
CA SER A 241 12.89 14.15 -11.69
C SER A 241 12.66 15.20 -12.77
N ALA A 242 13.17 16.41 -12.55
CA ALA A 242 13.07 17.46 -13.57
C ALA A 242 13.86 17.05 -14.82
N ALA A 243 13.29 17.23 -16.01
CA ALA A 243 13.94 16.92 -17.29
C ALA A 243 15.24 17.72 -17.49
N SER A 244 15.33 18.91 -16.90
CA SER A 244 16.55 19.74 -16.87
C SER A 244 17.65 19.24 -15.93
N GLY A 245 17.39 18.17 -15.18
CA GLY A 245 18.24 17.66 -14.11
C GLY A 245 17.92 18.30 -12.76
N GLY A 246 18.07 17.50 -11.69
CA GLY A 246 17.74 17.86 -10.32
C GLY A 246 16.48 17.14 -9.80
N GLY A 247 16.46 16.85 -8.50
CA GLY A 247 15.30 16.28 -7.82
C GLY A 247 14.51 17.34 -7.06
N ALA A 248 13.22 17.09 -6.83
CA ALA A 248 12.41 17.91 -5.95
C ALA A 248 13.04 17.95 -4.55
N GLN A 249 13.16 19.16 -3.97
CA GLN A 249 13.61 19.29 -2.58
C GLN A 249 12.53 18.73 -1.64
N PRO A 250 12.91 18.23 -0.45
CA PRO A 250 11.94 17.85 0.57
C PRO A 250 10.97 19.01 0.84
N GLY A 251 9.67 18.72 0.72
CA GLY A 251 8.63 19.72 0.96
C GLY A 251 8.53 20.17 2.42
N ARG A 252 7.87 21.30 2.62
CA ARG A 252 7.48 21.86 3.92
C ARG A 252 5.96 22.11 3.89
N PRO A 253 5.16 21.03 3.96
CA PRO A 253 3.73 21.15 3.77
C PRO A 253 3.06 21.99 4.88
N PRO A 254 1.83 22.48 4.64
CA PRO A 254 1.11 23.37 5.54
C PRO A 254 0.91 22.73 6.91
N GLN A 255 1.18 23.48 7.97
CA GLN A 255 1.02 23.00 9.34
C GLN A 255 -0.35 23.41 9.89
N GLY A 256 -1.04 22.51 10.59
CA GLY A 256 -2.38 22.78 11.15
C GLY A 256 -3.53 22.65 10.15
N GLY A 257 -3.25 22.12 8.96
CA GLY A 257 -4.24 21.73 7.96
C GLY A 257 -4.67 22.83 6.98
N VAL A 258 -5.35 22.42 5.93
CA VAL A 258 -5.82 23.24 4.80
C VAL A 258 -7.34 23.26 4.71
N GLN A 259 -7.87 24.13 3.86
CA GLN A 259 -9.30 24.25 3.59
C GLN A 259 -9.57 24.03 2.10
N ASN A 260 -10.79 23.60 1.78
CA ASN A 260 -11.30 23.47 0.41
C ASN A 260 -10.36 22.67 -0.51
N LEU A 261 -9.72 21.61 0.01
CA LEU A 261 -8.90 20.74 -0.81
C LEU A 261 -9.81 20.01 -1.80
N VAL A 262 -9.53 20.19 -3.09
CA VAL A 262 -10.26 19.56 -4.19
C VAL A 262 -9.25 18.92 -5.13
N PHE A 263 -9.43 17.63 -5.39
CA PHE A 263 -8.71 16.93 -6.44
C PHE A 263 -9.62 16.75 -7.66
N THR A 264 -9.05 16.96 -8.85
CA THR A 264 -9.73 16.75 -10.12
C THR A 264 -8.82 15.99 -11.08
N GLN A 265 -9.44 15.12 -11.87
CA GLN A 265 -8.81 14.40 -12.97
C GLN A 265 -9.64 14.60 -14.24
N SER A 266 -8.97 14.85 -15.35
CA SER A 266 -9.55 14.98 -16.67
C SER A 266 -9.25 13.75 -17.54
N THR A 267 -10.09 13.51 -18.54
CA THR A 267 -9.96 12.36 -19.45
C THR A 267 -8.71 12.41 -20.33
N ASP A 268 -8.07 13.58 -20.45
CA ASP A 268 -6.79 13.76 -21.14
C ASP A 268 -5.58 13.40 -20.26
N GLY A 269 -5.81 12.93 -19.03
CA GLY A 269 -4.78 12.59 -18.06
C GLY A 269 -4.32 13.76 -17.19
N SER A 270 -4.85 14.97 -17.38
CA SER A 270 -4.53 16.12 -16.54
C SER A 270 -5.13 15.97 -15.14
N ARG A 271 -4.38 16.42 -14.13
CA ARG A 271 -4.72 16.32 -12.71
C ARG A 271 -4.43 17.63 -12.01
N SER A 272 -5.30 18.03 -11.08
CA SER A 272 -5.12 19.21 -10.24
C SER A 272 -5.53 18.89 -8.82
N MET A 273 -4.71 19.32 -7.86
CA MET A 273 -5.12 19.46 -6.46
C MET A 273 -5.03 20.92 -6.08
N ASP A 274 -6.15 21.50 -5.67
CA ASP A 274 -6.30 22.90 -5.28
C ASP A 274 -6.69 22.96 -3.80
N TYR A 275 -6.16 23.93 -3.03
CA TYR A 275 -6.49 24.12 -1.62
C TYR A 275 -6.23 25.56 -1.17
N SER A 276 -6.83 25.96 -0.04
CA SER A 276 -6.57 27.23 0.61
C SER A 276 -5.85 27.03 1.94
N TYR A 277 -4.91 27.91 2.26
CA TYR A 277 -4.19 27.93 3.54
C TYR A 277 -3.89 29.36 3.96
N GLN A 278 -4.24 29.71 5.21
CA GLN A 278 -4.04 31.07 5.77
C GLN A 278 -4.60 32.22 4.92
N GLY A 279 -5.67 31.96 4.17
CA GLY A 279 -6.34 32.95 3.32
C GLY A 279 -5.77 33.09 1.90
N GLU A 280 -4.79 32.28 1.54
CA GLU A 280 -4.20 32.22 0.20
C GLU A 280 -4.55 30.90 -0.49
N ASP A 281 -4.66 30.92 -1.81
CA ASP A 281 -4.94 29.74 -2.64
C ASP A 281 -3.66 29.18 -3.28
N TYR A 282 -3.61 27.85 -3.30
CA TYR A 282 -2.50 27.02 -3.72
C TYR A 282 -2.98 25.89 -4.63
N TYR A 283 -2.06 25.33 -5.42
CA TYR A 283 -2.35 24.23 -6.34
C TYR A 283 -1.12 23.41 -6.70
N ILE A 284 -1.37 22.19 -7.18
CA ILE A 284 -0.41 21.30 -7.82
C ILE A 284 -1.07 20.72 -9.07
N ARG A 285 -0.44 20.85 -10.23
CA ARG A 285 -0.99 20.40 -11.51
C ARG A 285 0.02 19.57 -12.29
N TYR A 286 -0.48 18.48 -12.86
CA TYR A 286 0.22 17.64 -13.80
C TYR A 286 -0.63 17.47 -15.07
N SER A 287 -0.01 17.54 -16.23
CA SER A 287 -0.61 17.08 -17.50
C SER A 287 0.40 16.22 -18.25
N PRO A 288 -0.01 15.14 -18.94
CA PRO A 288 0.92 14.36 -19.75
C PRO A 288 1.66 15.25 -20.76
N SER A 289 2.98 15.14 -20.82
CA SER A 289 3.77 15.89 -21.80
C SER A 289 3.88 15.14 -23.13
N ALA A 290 4.54 15.75 -24.12
CA ALA A 290 4.86 15.07 -25.38
C ALA A 290 5.94 13.98 -25.21
N THR A 291 6.68 13.99 -24.11
CA THR A 291 7.71 13.01 -23.79
C THR A 291 7.06 11.86 -23.00
N GLU A 292 7.33 10.62 -23.42
CA GLU A 292 6.78 9.44 -22.75
C GLU A 292 7.21 9.39 -21.28
N ASN A 293 6.25 9.06 -20.39
CA ASN A 293 6.44 9.02 -18.93
C ASN A 293 6.90 10.34 -18.30
N CYS A 294 6.62 11.46 -18.96
CA CYS A 294 6.85 12.80 -18.45
C CYS A 294 5.52 13.58 -18.34
N TYR A 295 5.55 14.56 -17.46
CA TYR A 295 4.42 15.43 -17.18
C TYR A 295 4.87 16.89 -17.18
N ASP A 296 4.10 17.73 -17.84
CA ASP A 296 4.15 19.17 -17.62
C ASP A 296 3.60 19.45 -16.22
N TYR A 297 4.40 20.12 -15.41
CA TYR A 297 4.16 20.36 -14.00
C TYR A 297 4.05 21.86 -13.75
N SER A 298 3.04 22.28 -13.00
CA SER A 298 2.88 23.65 -12.52
C SER A 298 2.35 23.62 -11.09
N THR A 299 3.02 24.31 -10.18
CA THR A 299 2.67 24.31 -8.76
C THR A 299 2.82 25.69 -8.14
N LYS A 300 1.95 25.97 -7.17
CA LYS A 300 2.05 27.06 -6.21
C LYS A 300 1.66 26.47 -4.86
N THR A 301 2.62 26.24 -3.98
CA THR A 301 2.44 25.51 -2.71
C THR A 301 2.96 26.31 -1.52
N VAL A 302 2.71 25.82 -0.31
CA VAL A 302 3.40 26.36 0.88
C VAL A 302 4.87 25.92 0.86
N THR A 303 5.16 24.71 0.36
CA THR A 303 6.53 24.20 0.20
C THR A 303 7.44 25.15 -0.58
N ASN A 304 6.93 25.84 -1.59
CA ASN A 304 7.71 26.76 -2.43
C ASN A 304 7.43 28.25 -2.11
N ASP A 305 7.06 28.55 -0.85
CA ASP A 305 6.81 29.92 -0.37
C ASP A 305 5.71 30.68 -1.16
N GLY A 306 4.85 29.95 -1.87
CA GLY A 306 3.80 30.51 -2.73
C GLY A 306 4.30 31.00 -4.09
N ASP A 307 5.55 30.73 -4.46
CA ASP A 307 6.07 31.00 -5.79
C ASP A 307 5.50 30.00 -6.81
N VAL A 308 5.35 30.44 -8.06
CA VAL A 308 4.96 29.53 -9.15
C VAL A 308 6.19 28.81 -9.66
N MET A 309 6.14 27.47 -9.65
CA MET A 309 7.19 26.61 -10.18
C MET A 309 6.63 25.81 -11.34
N GLU A 310 7.34 25.80 -12.47
CA GLU A 310 6.94 25.10 -13.68
C GLU A 310 8.10 24.28 -14.24
N GLY A 311 7.80 23.19 -14.91
CA GLY A 311 8.79 22.37 -15.59
C GLY A 311 8.20 21.09 -16.17
N GLU A 312 9.06 20.29 -16.81
CA GLU A 312 8.73 18.93 -17.21
C GLU A 312 9.41 17.96 -16.24
N PHE A 313 8.64 16.99 -15.74
CA PHE A 313 9.06 16.02 -14.74
C PHE A 313 8.82 14.59 -15.24
N CYS A 314 9.83 13.74 -15.15
CA CYS A 314 9.84 12.41 -15.76
C CYS A 314 10.14 11.31 -14.73
N ARG A 315 9.67 10.09 -15.01
CA ARG A 315 10.03 8.86 -14.28
C ARG A 315 11.24 8.16 -14.92
#